data_AF-A0A838QIA2-F1
#
_entry.id   AF-A0A838QIA2-F1
#
_cell.length_a   1.000
_cell.length_b   1.000
_cell.length_c   1.000
_cell.angle_alpha   90.00
_cell.angle_beta   90.00
_cell.angle_gamma   90.00
#
_symmetry.space_group_name_H-M   'P 1'
#
loop_
_entity.id
_entity.type
_entity.pdbx_description
1 polymer ?
#
loop_
_entity_poly.entity_id
_entity_poly.type
_entity_poly.pdbx_seq_one_letter_code
_entity_poly.pdbx_strand_id
1 'polypeptide(L)' 'MIPRIAATLAGIARSLRAILGVPDYERYVIHMRACHRGGAVLTREAFARERAESRYNRPGSRCC' A
#
# COMPACT_ATOMS: atom_id res chain seq x y z
N MET A 1 -19.77 -22.97 -0.79
CA MET A 1 -20.00 -21.96 -1.86
C MET A 1 -19.82 -20.52 -1.33
N ILE A 2 -18.80 -20.27 -0.49
CA ILE A 2 -18.49 -18.97 0.14
C ILE A 2 -17.19 -18.30 -0.40
N PRO A 3 -16.28 -18.95 -1.17
CA PRO A 3 -14.98 -18.34 -1.49
C PRO A 3 -15.07 -17.19 -2.51
N ARG A 4 -16.14 -17.13 -3.30
CA ARG A 4 -16.33 -16.07 -4.32
C ARG A 4 -16.68 -14.72 -3.69
N ILE A 5 -17.45 -14.72 -2.60
CA ILE A 5 -17.84 -13.49 -1.88
C ILE A 5 -16.62 -12.90 -1.17
N ALA A 6 -15.77 -13.74 -0.56
CA ALA A 6 -14.54 -13.27 0.09
C ALA A 6 -13.58 -12.62 -0.92
N ALA A 7 -13.43 -13.20 -2.11
CA ALA A 7 -12.58 -12.65 -3.17
C ALA A 7 -13.11 -11.32 -3.72
N THR A 8 -14.43 -11.18 -3.90
CA THR A 8 -15.04 -9.91 -4.37
C THR A 8 -14.92 -8.82 -3.31
N LEU A 9 -15.15 -9.13 -2.04
CA LEU A 9 -14.98 -8.18 -0.93
C LEU A 9 -13.52 -7.73 -0.77
N ALA A 10 -12.55 -8.63 -0.92
CA ALA A 10 -11.13 -8.28 -0.91
C ALA A 10 -10.75 -7.33 -2.06
N GLY A 11 -11.32 -7.54 -3.26
CA GLY A 11 -11.17 -6.64 -4.41
C GLY A 11 -11.76 -5.26 -4.15
N ILE A 12 -12.97 -5.19 -3.60
CA ILE A 12 -13.64 -3.91 -3.26
C ILE A 12 -12.85 -3.16 -2.17
N ALA A 13 -12.40 -3.85 -1.12
CA ALA A 13 -11.61 -3.24 -0.05
C ALA A 13 -10.29 -2.65 -0.59
N ARG A 14 -9.64 -3.33 -1.54
CA ARG A 14 -8.44 -2.81 -2.22
C ARG A 14 -8.75 -1.55 -3.03
N SER A 15 -9.86 -1.52 -3.76
CA SER A 15 -10.29 -0.35 -4.53
C SER A 15 -10.64 0.84 -3.62
N LEU A 16 -11.35 0.60 -2.52
CA LEU A 16 -11.69 1.63 -1.54
C LEU A 16 -10.45 2.21 -0.85
N ARG A 17 -9.48 1.35 -0.48
CA ARG A 17 -8.20 1.83 0.07
C ARG A 17 -7.43 2.71 -0.91
N ALA A 18 -7.46 2.36 -2.20
CA ALA A 18 -6.86 3.21 -3.23
C ALA A 18 -7.59 4.56 -3.38
N ILE A 19 -8.93 4.56 -3.38
CA ILE A 19 -9.75 5.78 -3.47
C ILE A 19 -9.51 6.71 -2.27
N LEU A 20 -9.49 6.14 -1.06
CA LEU A 20 -9.27 6.88 0.18
C LEU A 20 -7.80 7.25 0.40
N GLY A 21 -6.88 6.75 -0.43
CA GLY A 21 -5.45 6.93 -0.27
C GLY A 21 -4.87 6.23 0.96
N VAL A 22 -5.57 5.21 1.49
CA VAL A 22 -5.13 4.43 2.64
C VAL A 22 -4.07 3.42 2.18
N PRO A 23 -2.84 3.48 2.71
CA PRO A 23 -1.79 2.55 2.32
C PRO A 23 -2.07 1.13 2.85
N ASP A 24 -2.07 0.14 1.95
CA ASP A 24 -2.31 -1.27 2.28
C ASP A 24 -0.98 -1.96 2.68
N TYR A 25 -0.75 -2.05 4.00
CA TYR A 25 0.49 -2.57 4.57
C TYR A 25 0.70 -4.06 4.28
N GLU A 26 -0.34 -4.89 4.44
CA GLU A 26 -0.24 -6.34 4.24
C GLU A 26 0.19 -6.69 2.81
N ARG A 27 -0.37 -6.01 1.81
CA ARG A 27 0.06 -6.19 0.42
C ARG A 27 1.50 -5.73 0.20
N TYR A 28 1.94 -4.66 0.87
CA TYR A 28 3.34 -4.24 0.84
C TYR A 28 4.25 -5.33 1.41
N VAL A 29 3.92 -5.93 2.55
CA VAL A 29 4.70 -7.03 3.13
C VAL A 29 4.74 -8.26 2.22
N ILE A 30 3.60 -8.66 1.63
CA ILE A 30 3.54 -9.78 0.67
C ILE A 30 4.44 -9.48 -0.54
N HIS A 31 4.35 -8.28 -1.10
CA HIS A 31 5.17 -7.86 -2.23
C HIS A 31 6.66 -7.83 -1.87
N MET A 32 7.03 -7.27 -0.73
CA MET A 32 8.41 -7.25 -0.25
C MET A 32 8.94 -8.66 -0.05
N ARG A 33 8.17 -9.56 0.56
CA ARG A 33 8.58 -10.96 0.74
C ARG A 33 8.71 -11.71 -0.59
N ALA A 34 7.87 -11.41 -1.58
CA ALA A 34 7.89 -12.04 -2.88
C ALA A 34 9.01 -11.52 -3.80
N CYS A 35 9.23 -10.20 -3.84
CA CYS A 35 10.19 -9.55 -4.74
C CYS A 35 11.56 -9.30 -4.09
N HIS A 36 11.62 -9.11 -2.77
CA HIS A 36 12.84 -8.80 -2.01
C HIS A 36 13.04 -9.84 -0.91
N ARG A 37 13.50 -11.03 -1.31
CA ARG A 37 13.74 -12.17 -0.42
C ARG A 37 14.93 -11.87 0.53
N GLY A 38 14.65 -11.15 1.62
CA GLY A 38 15.64 -10.70 2.62
C GLY A 38 15.70 -9.18 2.86
N GLY A 39 14.87 -8.38 2.17
CA GLY A 39 14.81 -6.94 2.41
C GLY A 39 14.14 -6.59 3.75
N ALA A 40 14.66 -5.59 4.45
CA ALA A 40 14.01 -5.04 5.63
C ALA A 40 12.64 -4.48 5.25
N VAL A 41 11.58 -5.07 5.81
CA VAL A 41 10.22 -4.58 5.62
C VAL A 41 10.01 -3.41 6.57
N LEU A 42 9.57 -2.26 6.05
CA LEU A 42 9.24 -1.11 6.90
C LEU A 42 8.17 -1.49 7.92
N THR A 43 8.19 -0.86 9.10
CA THR A 43 7.07 -0.99 10.04
C THR A 43 5.82 -0.33 9.45
N ARG A 44 4.63 -0.72 9.94
CA ARG A 44 3.35 -0.17 9.46
C ARG A 44 3.32 1.35 9.50
N GLU A 45 3.84 1.94 10.57
CA GLU A 45 3.89 3.40 10.76
C GLU A 45 4.91 4.05 9.82
N ALA A 46 6.10 3.47 9.67
CA ALA A 46 7.11 3.97 8.74
C ALA A 46 6.60 3.93 7.29
N PHE A 47 5.89 2.87 6.90
CA PHE A 47 5.25 2.78 5.59
C PHE A 47 4.16 3.84 5.40
N ALA A 48 3.27 4.03 6.39
CA ALA A 48 2.24 5.06 6.31
C ALA A 48 2.84 6.47 6.22
N ARG A 49 3.88 6.76 7.00
CA ARG A 49 4.61 8.03 6.98
C ARG A 49 5.29 8.25 5.63
N GLU A 50 6.05 7.29 5.12
CA GLU A 50 6.71 7.40 3.81
C GLU A 50 5.69 7.65 2.68
N ARG A 51 4.52 7.01 2.72
CA ARG A 51 3.45 7.26 1.75
C ARG A 51 2.84 8.65 1.89
N ALA A 52 2.64 9.13 3.12
CA ALA A 52 2.16 10.48 3.37
C ALA A 52 3.19 11.53 2.93
N GLU A 53 4.47 11.35 3.28
CA GLU A 53 5.58 12.20 2.85
C GLU A 53 5.72 12.20 1.33
N SER A 54 5.63 11.04 0.68
CA SER A 54 5.64 10.97 -0.78
C SER A 54 4.47 11.70 -1.44
N ARG A 55 3.33 11.82 -0.76
CA ARG A 55 2.12 12.47 -1.28
C ARG A 55 2.08 13.97 -1.00
N TYR A 56 2.49 14.38 0.19
CA TYR A 56 2.35 15.76 0.69
C TYR A 56 3.67 16.52 0.73
N ASN A 57 4.79 15.82 0.86
CA ASN A 57 6.13 16.39 1.01
C ASN A 57 7.04 16.11 -0.20
N ARG A 58 6.51 15.60 -1.32
CA ARG A 58 7.21 15.76 -2.59
C ARG A 58 7.00 17.21 -3.03
N PRO A 59 8.01 18.10 -2.93
CA PRO A 59 7.94 19.33 -3.72
C PRO A 59 7.78 18.84 -5.15
N GLY A 60 6.61 19.12 -5.75
CA GLY A 60 6.37 18.78 -7.15
C GLY A 60 7.62 19.18 -7.93
N SER A 61 8.06 18.32 -8.84
CA SER A 61 9.10 18.64 -9.82
C SER A 61 8.94 20.10 -10.19
N ARG A 62 9.81 20.95 -9.62
CA ARG A 62 9.82 22.38 -9.89
C ARG A 62 10.23 22.46 -11.35
N CYS A 63 9.25 22.45 -12.23
CA CYS A 63 9.44 23.04 -13.53
C CYS A 63 9.65 24.53 -13.26
N CYS A 64 10.79 24.99 -13.73
CA CYS A 64 11.30 26.36 -13.64
C CYS A 64 10.23 27.41 -13.96
#